data_AF-A0A0H5QW31-F1
#
_entry.id   AF-A0A0H5QW31-F1
#
_cell.length_a   1.000
_cell.length_b   1.000
_cell.length_c   1.000
_cell.angle_alpha   90.00
_cell.angle_beta   90.00
_cell.angle_gamma   90.00
#
_symmetry.space_group_name_H-M   'P 1'
#
loop_
_entity.id
_entity.type
_entity.pdbx_description
1 polymer ?
#
loop_
_entity_poly.entity_id
_entity_poly.type
_entity_poly.pdbx_seq_one_letter_code
_entity_poly.pdbx_strand_id
1 'polypeptide(L)'
;YEIFLKKCDKIKNEKEEEIQPNFLKWSLGSKLVDVGNAVCEKVVEIDRDVDLIKELLWTVREITKINDDGVTNHVSWLFWHQTKGSLKEFWKSSKGEATGSNQ
;
A
#
# COMPACT_ATOMS: atom_id res chain seq x y z
N TYR A 1 7.62 -7.32 3.76
CA TYR A 1 6.16 -7.53 3.71
C TYR A 1 5.48 -7.05 4.99
N GLU A 2 5.87 -7.49 6.19
CA GLU A 2 5.23 -7.04 7.45
C GLU A 2 5.25 -5.53 7.67
N ILE A 3 6.36 -4.85 7.36
CA ILE A 3 6.46 -3.39 7.46
C ILE A 3 5.46 -2.70 6.52
N PHE A 4 5.27 -3.23 5.31
CA PHE A 4 4.27 -2.75 4.37
C PHE A 4 2.85 -2.87 4.94
N LEU A 5 2.50 -4.00 5.57
CA LEU A 5 1.20 -4.14 6.24
C LEU A 5 1.02 -3.13 7.38
N LYS A 6 2.05 -2.93 8.21
CA LYS A 6 2.03 -1.91 9.26
C LYS A 6 1.78 -0.50 8.70
N LYS A 7 2.41 -0.15 7.58
CA LYS A 7 2.17 1.14 6.90
C LYS A 7 0.74 1.22 6.34
N CYS A 8 0.23 0.15 5.74
CA CYS A 8 -1.18 0.09 5.32
C CYS A 8 -2.12 0.32 6.50
N ASP A 9 -1.87 -0.30 7.66
CA ASP A 9 -2.70 -0.12 8.86
C ASP A 9 -2.62 1.30 9.42
N LYS A 10 -1.47 1.97 9.31
CA LYS A 10 -1.36 3.39 9.62
C LYS A 10 -2.19 4.24 8.68
N ILE A 11 -2.10 4.03 7.36
CA ILE A 11 -2.92 4.73 6.37
C ILE A 11 -4.43 4.55 6.66
N LYS A 12 -4.85 3.35 7.12
CA LYS A 12 -6.26 3.07 7.48
C LYS A 12 -6.73 3.84 8.71
N ASN A 13 -5.87 4.02 9.70
CA ASN A 13 -6.28 4.34 11.08
C ASN A 13 -5.75 5.67 11.59
N GLU A 14 -4.68 6.16 11.01
CA GLU A 14 -3.99 7.38 11.38
C GLU A 14 -4.19 8.36 10.23
N LYS A 15 -4.48 9.62 10.55
CA LYS A 15 -4.48 10.71 9.56
C LYS A 15 -3.02 11.05 9.21
N GLU A 16 -2.26 10.06 8.72
CA GLU A 16 -0.93 10.31 8.17
C GLU A 16 -1.06 11.26 6.98
N GLU A 17 -0.05 12.12 6.79
CA GLU A 17 0.00 13.01 5.66
C GLU A 17 0.07 12.19 4.38
N GLU A 18 -0.95 12.35 3.53
CA GLU A 18 -1.08 11.59 2.29
C GLU A 18 0.05 11.91 1.32
N ILE A 19 0.81 10.87 0.95
CA ILE A 19 1.75 11.00 -0.17
C ILE A 19 0.95 11.05 -1.47
N GLN A 20 0.96 12.23 -2.08
CA GLN A 20 0.22 12.51 -3.30
C GLN A 20 0.76 11.68 -4.49
N PRO A 21 -0.09 11.24 -5.44
CA PRO A 21 0.34 10.45 -6.59
C PRO A 21 1.44 11.09 -7.43
N ASN A 22 1.43 12.43 -7.55
CA ASN A 22 2.46 13.16 -8.27
C ASN A 22 3.84 13.04 -7.61
N PHE A 23 3.89 13.01 -6.27
CA PHE A 23 5.13 12.79 -5.54
C PHE A 23 5.61 11.35 -5.72
N LEU A 24 4.72 10.36 -5.63
CA LEU A 24 5.06 8.95 -5.90
C LEU A 24 5.65 8.78 -7.30
N LYS A 25 5.06 9.43 -8.31
CA LYS A 25 5.56 9.41 -9.68
C LYS A 25 6.92 10.09 -9.82
N TRP A 26 7.17 11.17 -9.09
CA TRP A 26 8.45 11.85 -9.08
C TRP A 26 9.54 11.02 -8.37
N SER A 27 9.23 10.43 -7.21
CA SER A 27 10.21 9.71 -6.40
C SER A 27 10.52 8.30 -6.92
N LEU A 28 9.52 7.57 -7.41
CA LEU A 28 9.69 6.23 -7.98
C LEU A 28 10.02 6.27 -9.48
N GLY A 29 9.61 7.33 -10.17
CA GLY A 29 9.62 7.40 -11.62
C GLY A 29 8.42 6.71 -12.26
N SER A 30 8.03 7.18 -13.45
CA SER A 30 6.80 6.74 -14.13
C SER A 30 6.75 5.22 -14.34
N LYS A 31 7.85 4.61 -14.79
CA LYS A 31 7.89 3.17 -15.08
C LYS A 31 7.59 2.31 -13.86
N LEU A 32 8.09 2.68 -12.68
CA LEU A 32 7.86 1.93 -11.46
C LEU A 32 6.44 2.11 -10.94
N VAL A 33 5.87 3.31 -11.10
CA VAL A 33 4.45 3.54 -10.79
C VAL A 33 3.55 2.69 -11.69
N ASP A 34 3.84 2.63 -13.00
CA ASP A 34 3.07 1.83 -13.95
C ASP A 34 3.14 0.33 -13.62
N VAL A 35 4.34 -0.19 -13.31
CA VAL A 35 4.52 -1.57 -12.85
C VAL A 35 3.76 -1.82 -11.53
N GLY A 36 3.89 -0.89 -10.57
CA GLY A 36 3.20 -1.01 -9.30
C GLY A 36 1.68 -1.02 -9.45
N ASN A 37 1.12 -0.16 -10.29
CA ASN A 37 -0.31 -0.14 -10.58
C ASN A 37 -0.80 -1.47 -11.18
N ALA A 38 -0.05 -2.03 -12.15
CA ALA A 38 -0.37 -3.32 -12.74
C ALA A 38 -0.31 -4.47 -11.72
N VAL A 39 0.67 -4.45 -10.80
CA VAL A 39 0.72 -5.40 -9.70
C VAL A 39 -0.47 -5.23 -8.76
N CYS A 40 -0.80 -3.99 -8.39
CA CYS A 40 -1.94 -3.71 -7.51
C CYS A 40 -3.25 -4.25 -8.10
N GLU A 41 -3.47 -4.08 -9.41
CA GLU A 41 -4.63 -4.61 -10.12
C GLU A 41 -4.68 -6.15 -10.05
N LYS A 42 -3.58 -6.83 -10.36
CA LYS A 42 -3.50 -8.30 -10.24
C LYS A 42 -3.73 -8.80 -8.81
N VAL A 43 -3.22 -8.08 -7.82
CA VAL A 43 -3.40 -8.40 -6.40
C VAL A 43 -4.86 -8.27 -5.98
N VAL A 44 -5.63 -7.36 -6.58
CA VAL A 44 -7.08 -7.28 -6.39
C VAL A 44 -7.79 -8.49 -7.01
N GLU A 45 -7.37 -8.92 -8.21
CA GLU A 45 -7.98 -10.04 -8.92
C GLU A 45 -7.72 -11.41 -8.27
N ILE A 46 -6.51 -11.63 -7.75
CA ILE A 46 -6.01 -12.94 -7.29
C ILE A 46 -6.18 -13.11 -5.75
N ASP A 47 -6.97 -12.26 -5.09
CA ASP A 47 -7.14 -12.18 -3.62
C ASP A 47 -5.81 -12.05 -2.86
N ARG A 48 -5.21 -10.86 -2.95
CA ARG A 48 -4.10 -10.41 -2.10
C ARG A 48 -2.86 -11.30 -2.18
N ASP A 49 -2.49 -11.71 -3.39
CA ASP A 49 -1.25 -12.44 -3.67
C ASP A 49 -0.04 -11.74 -3.02
N VAL A 50 0.43 -12.36 -1.95
CA VAL A 50 1.48 -11.86 -1.08
C VAL A 50 2.81 -11.79 -1.81
N ASP A 51 3.06 -12.73 -2.72
CA ASP A 51 4.33 -12.85 -3.41
C ASP A 51 4.48 -11.78 -4.48
N LEU A 52 3.40 -11.42 -5.18
CA LEU A 52 3.39 -10.26 -6.08
C LEU A 52 3.74 -8.95 -5.36
N ILE A 53 3.21 -8.74 -4.14
CA ILE A 53 3.56 -7.55 -3.34
C ILE A 53 5.02 -7.60 -2.87
N LYS A 54 5.53 -8.76 -2.47
CA LYS A 54 6.96 -8.90 -2.11
C LYS A 54 7.87 -8.61 -3.29
N GLU A 55 7.54 -9.12 -4.48
CA GLU A 55 8.28 -8.85 -5.72
C GLU A 55 8.29 -7.36 -6.07
N LEU A 56 7.15 -6.67 -5.92
CA LEU A 56 7.08 -5.22 -6.12
C LEU A 56 7.98 -4.46 -5.14
N LEU A 57 7.93 -4.80 -3.83
CA LEU A 57 8.79 -4.18 -2.83
C LEU A 57 10.28 -4.40 -3.16
N TRP A 58 10.66 -5.61 -3.56
CA TRP A 58 12.02 -5.90 -4.00
C TRP A 58 12.41 -5.05 -5.21
N THR A 59 11.57 -5.04 -6.24
CA THR A 59 11.83 -4.32 -7.51
C THR A 59 12.04 -2.83 -7.28
N VAL A 60 11.20 -2.20 -6.46
CA VAL A 60 11.34 -0.78 -6.11
C VAL A 60 12.65 -0.54 -5.35
N ARG A 61 12.99 -1.40 -4.38
CA ARG A 61 14.26 -1.31 -3.64
C ARG A 61 15.47 -1.37 -4.58
N GLU A 62 15.50 -2.35 -5.49
CA GLU A 62 16.62 -2.57 -6.39
C GLU A 62 16.84 -1.42 -7.37
N ILE A 63 15.77 -0.82 -7.88
CA ILE A 63 15.83 0.24 -8.90
C ILE A 63 16.08 1.60 -8.27
N THR A 64 15.41 1.92 -7.17
CA THR A 64 15.47 3.27 -6.55
C THR A 64 16.60 3.43 -5.54
N LYS A 65 17.14 2.31 -5.03
CA LYS A 65 18.10 2.26 -3.91
C LYS A 65 17.61 2.98 -2.64
N ILE A 66 16.28 3.19 -2.51
CA ILE A 66 15.64 3.67 -1.29
C ILE A 66 15.75 2.57 -0.23
N ASN A 67 15.82 2.95 1.05
CA ASN A 67 15.82 2.01 2.17
C ASN A 67 14.46 1.30 2.34
N ASP A 68 14.42 0.22 3.13
CA ASP A 68 13.22 -0.61 3.28
C ASP A 68 12.00 0.16 3.84
N ASP A 69 12.22 1.13 4.75
CA ASP A 69 11.12 1.95 5.27
C ASP A 69 10.55 2.88 4.19
N GLY A 70 11.41 3.54 3.41
CA GLY A 70 11.00 4.39 2.30
C GLY A 70 10.28 3.59 1.21
N VAL A 71 10.79 2.42 0.83
CA VAL A 71 10.15 1.53 -0.16
C VAL A 71 8.76 1.12 0.31
N THR A 72 8.65 0.62 1.55
CA THR A 72 7.37 0.16 2.10
C THR A 72 6.36 1.30 2.22
N ASN A 73 6.80 2.51 2.57
CA ASN A 73 5.96 3.70 2.65
C ASN A 73 5.42 4.14 1.28
N HIS A 74 6.28 4.19 0.26
CA HIS A 74 5.86 4.57 -1.09
C HIS A 74 4.92 3.54 -1.70
N VAL A 75 5.24 2.25 -1.55
CA VAL A 75 4.42 1.16 -2.08
C VAL A 75 3.08 1.05 -1.33
N SER A 76 3.01 1.31 -0.02
CA SER A 76 1.73 1.34 0.71
C SER A 76 0.81 2.46 0.24
N TRP A 77 1.35 3.66 -0.03
CA TRP A 77 0.56 4.77 -0.58
C TRP A 77 0.12 4.50 -2.02
N LEU A 78 1.00 3.94 -2.86
CA LEU A 78 0.65 3.52 -4.21
C LEU A 78 -0.48 2.48 -4.20
N PHE A 79 -0.34 1.47 -3.35
CA PHE A 79 -1.34 0.42 -3.17
C PHE A 79 -2.67 0.99 -2.70
N TRP A 80 -2.67 1.93 -1.76
CA TRP A 80 -3.88 2.61 -1.31
C TRP A 80 -4.56 3.39 -2.43
N HIS A 81 -3.83 4.24 -3.15
CA HIS A 81 -4.39 5.04 -4.25
C HIS A 81 -5.08 4.17 -5.29
N GLN A 82 -4.44 3.05 -5.65
CA GLN A 82 -4.95 2.16 -6.68
C GLN A 82 -6.08 1.26 -6.19
N THR A 83 -6.10 0.85 -4.92
CA THR A 83 -7.00 -0.22 -4.45
C THR A 83 -8.05 0.22 -3.44
N LYS A 84 -8.03 1.45 -2.91
CA LYS A 84 -9.01 1.93 -1.91
C LYS A 84 -10.48 1.75 -2.32
N GLY A 85 -10.77 1.85 -3.62
CA GLY A 85 -12.12 1.66 -4.16
C GLY A 85 -12.52 0.19 -4.32
N SER A 86 -11.56 -0.70 -4.58
CA SER A 86 -11.79 -2.11 -4.91
C SER A 86 -11.63 -3.04 -3.71
N LEU A 87 -10.71 -2.74 -2.80
CA LEU A 87 -10.44 -3.50 -1.57
C LEU A 87 -11.04 -2.82 -0.34
N LYS A 88 -12.33 -2.47 -0.39
CA LYS A 88 -13.00 -1.68 0.66
C LYS A 88 -12.88 -2.28 2.06
N GLU A 89 -13.09 -3.59 2.20
CA GLU A 89 -13.00 -4.28 3.50
C GLU A 89 -11.56 -4.28 4.05
N PHE A 90 -10.55 -4.41 3.19
CA PHE A 90 -9.16 -4.33 3.62
C PHE A 90 -8.80 -2.93 4.13
N TRP A 91 -9.32 -1.88 3.48
CA TRP A 91 -9.04 -0.48 3.82
C TRP A 91 -9.97 0.13 4.85
N LYS A 92 -10.99 -0.62 5.29
CA LYS A 92 -11.87 -0.20 6.38
C LYS A 92 -11.04 0.00 7.64
N SER A 93 -11.25 1.13 8.32
CA SER A 93 -10.57 1.38 9.60
C SER A 93 -10.98 0.32 10.61
N SER A 94 -9.99 -0.23 11.32
CA SER A 94 -10.21 -1.18 12.41
C SER A 94 -10.56 -0.49 13.74
N LYS A 95 -10.53 0.84 13.82
CA LYS A 95 -10.89 1.62 15.03
C LYS A 95 -12.39 1.64 15.36
N GLY A 96 -13.23 0.98 14.55
CA GLY A 96 -14.69 1.03 14.63
C GLY A 96 -15.38 -0.17 15.30
N GLU A 97 -14.67 -1.24 15.68
CA GLU A 97 -15.27 -2.30 16.50
C GLU A 97 -15.15 -1.94 17.98
N ALA A 98 -15.85 -0.87 18.38
CA ALA A 98 -16.29 -0.76 19.76
C ALA A 98 -17.34 -1.85 19.96
N THR A 99 -16.95 -2.97 20.58
CA THR A 99 -17.89 -3.92 21.17
C THR A 99 -18.64 -3.18 22.28
N GLY A 100 -19.73 -2.51 21.91
CA GLY A 100 -20.82 -2.17 22.81
C GLY A 100 -21.52 -3.45 23.21
N SER A 101 -20.86 -4.25 24.07
CA SER A 101 -21.54 -5.28 24.84
C SER A 101 -22.21 -4.58 26.01
N ASN A 102 -23.45 -4.14 25.79
CA ASN A 102 -24.41 -4.03 26.88
C ASN A 102 -24.62 -5.44 27.44
N GLN A 103 -24.24 -5.67 28.69
CA GLN A 103 -24.94 -6.57 29.61
C GLN A 103 -24.63 -6.17 31.05
#